data_AF-A0A292SLI6-F1
#
_entry.id   AF-A0A292SLI6-F1
#
_cell.length_a   1.000
_cell.length_b   1.000
_cell.length_c   1.000
_cell.angle_alpha   90.00
_cell.angle_beta   90.00
_cell.angle_gamma   90.00
#
_symmetry.space_group_name_H-M   'P 1'
#
loop_
_entity.id
_entity.type
_entity.pdbx_description
1 polymer ?
#
loop_
_entity_poly.entity_id
_entity_poly.type
_entity_poly.pdbx_seq_one_letter_code
_entity_poly.pdbx_strand_id
1 'polypeptide(L)'
;MAKVSFDPAIKPIARKIAQLKSDIVYSAALGNYKGFKAASKEHAKLAVENFDVARQIPAPSFKAPLFSKAGLRMAKVWFLNKFRIKTPEEKLLKQMGKQERLKRQAKKYITY
;
A
#
# COMPACT_ATOMS: atom_id res chain seq x y z
N MET A 1 -3.96 -9.28 -19.04
CA MET A 1 -4.11 -9.33 -17.57
C MET A 1 -3.71 -10.72 -17.10
N ALA A 2 -2.61 -10.86 -16.36
CA ALA A 2 -2.18 -12.18 -15.89
C ALA A 2 -3.21 -12.70 -14.86
N LYS A 3 -3.81 -13.86 -15.15
CA LYS A 3 -4.79 -14.53 -14.29
C LYS A 3 -4.01 -15.09 -13.09
N VAL A 4 -3.94 -14.31 -12.02
CA VAL A 4 -3.19 -14.68 -10.81
C VAL A 4 -3.91 -15.84 -10.13
N SER A 5 -3.42 -17.07 -10.32
CA SER A 5 -3.86 -18.23 -9.56
C SER A 5 -3.28 -18.12 -8.15
N PHE A 6 -4.03 -17.50 -7.24
CA PHE A 6 -3.70 -17.58 -5.83
C PHE A 6 -3.99 -19.00 -5.34
N ASP A 7 -2.98 -19.64 -4.76
CA ASP A 7 -3.10 -20.87 -3.98
C ASP A 7 -4.29 -20.75 -3.01
N PRO A 8 -5.16 -21.78 -2.84
CA PRO A 8 -6.32 -21.70 -1.95
C PRO A 8 -6.00 -21.23 -0.53
N ALA A 9 -4.80 -21.52 -0.01
CA ALA A 9 -4.33 -21.04 1.29
C ALA A 9 -3.96 -19.54 1.32
N ILE A 10 -3.52 -18.98 0.18
CA ILE A 10 -3.08 -17.58 0.04
C ILE A 10 -4.26 -16.64 -0.25
N LYS A 11 -5.35 -17.16 -0.81
CA LYS A 11 -6.58 -16.44 -1.14
C LYS A 11 -7.18 -15.59 0.01
N PRO A 12 -7.29 -16.05 1.27
CA PRO A 12 -7.80 -15.22 2.37
C PRO A 12 -6.85 -14.08 2.75
N ILE A 13 -5.53 -14.35 2.76
CA ILE A 13 -4.51 -13.35 3.06
C ILE A 13 -4.49 -12.28 1.95
N ALA A 14 -4.58 -12.69 0.70
CA ALA A 14 -4.66 -11.80 -0.45
C ALA A 14 -5.90 -10.90 -0.41
N ARG A 15 -7.07 -11.46 -0.04
CA ARG A 15 -8.30 -10.68 0.17
C ARG A 15 -8.13 -9.65 1.28
N LYS A 16 -7.53 -10.03 2.41
CA LYS A 16 -7.29 -9.13 3.54
C LYS A 16 -6.34 -8.00 3.16
N ILE A 17 -5.27 -8.29 2.43
CA ILE A 17 -4.34 -7.27 1.91
C ILE A 17 -5.07 -6.32 0.93
N ALA A 18 -5.93 -6.85 0.05
CA ALA A 18 -6.73 -6.03 -0.86
C ALA A 18 -7.69 -5.10 -0.10
N GLN A 19 -8.39 -5.63 0.91
CA GLN A 19 -9.27 -4.86 1.79
C GLN A 19 -8.51 -3.75 2.53
N LEU A 20 -7.36 -4.06 3.13
CA LEU A 20 -6.55 -3.06 3.83
C LEU A 20 -6.05 -1.96 2.88
N LYS A 21 -5.69 -2.30 1.64
CA LYS A 21 -5.33 -1.30 0.61
C LYS A 21 -6.52 -0.40 0.28
N SER A 22 -7.72 -0.96 0.13
CA SER A 22 -8.93 -0.14 -0.06
C SER A 22 -9.23 0.73 1.15
N ASP A 23 -9.14 0.20 2.37
CA ASP A 23 -9.45 0.92 3.59
C ASP A 23 -8.52 2.11 3.82
N ILE A 24 -7.24 1.97 3.47
CA ILE A 24 -6.28 3.09 3.46
C ILE A 24 -6.78 4.21 2.54
N VAL A 25 -7.18 3.88 1.31
CA VAL A 25 -7.60 4.87 0.31
C VAL A 25 -8.94 5.50 0.68
N TYR A 26 -9.93 4.70 1.09
CA TYR A 26 -11.23 5.20 1.53
C TYR A 26 -11.12 6.03 2.81
N SER A 27 -10.32 5.61 3.79
CA SER A 27 -10.09 6.39 5.01
C SER A 27 -9.41 7.73 4.71
N ALA A 28 -8.48 7.76 3.75
CA ALA A 28 -7.87 9.01 3.30
C ALA A 28 -8.90 9.92 2.61
N ALA A 29 -9.74 9.37 1.72
CA ALA A 29 -10.79 10.12 1.03
C ALA A 29 -11.84 10.70 2.00
N LEU A 30 -12.19 9.94 3.04
CA LEU A 30 -13.12 10.37 4.08
C LEU A 30 -12.50 11.34 5.09
N GLY A 31 -11.17 11.46 5.14
CA GLY A 31 -10.46 12.29 6.13
C GLY A 31 -10.29 11.62 7.50
N ASN A 32 -10.56 10.31 7.61
CA ASN A 32 -10.45 9.56 8.85
C ASN A 32 -9.00 9.10 9.09
N TYR A 33 -8.22 9.93 9.79
CA TYR A 33 -6.82 9.63 10.09
C TYR A 33 -6.63 8.40 10.99
N LYS A 34 -7.55 8.13 11.93
CA LYS A 34 -7.44 6.97 12.84
C LYS A 34 -7.58 5.66 12.06
N GLY A 35 -8.60 5.57 11.20
CA GLY A 35 -8.81 4.42 10.32
C GLY A 35 -7.64 4.21 9.35
N PHE A 36 -7.17 5.31 8.73
CA PHE A 36 -5.99 5.29 7.86
C PHE A 36 -4.74 4.75 8.58
N LYS A 37 -4.49 5.20 9.82
CA LYS A 37 -3.34 4.77 10.62
C LYS A 37 -3.42 3.29 10.99
N ALA A 38 -4.59 2.80 11.39
CA ALA A 38 -4.79 1.39 11.75
C ALA A 38 -4.59 0.48 10.52
N ALA A 39 -5.28 0.77 9.41
CA ALA A 39 -5.18 0.00 8.18
C ALA A 39 -3.75 0.00 7.61
N SER A 40 -3.03 1.13 7.69
CA SER A 40 -1.62 1.23 7.27
C SER A 40 -0.69 0.33 8.08
N LYS A 41 -0.89 0.23 9.40
CA LYS A 41 -0.06 -0.63 10.27
C LYS A 41 -0.34 -2.10 10.02
N GLU A 42 -1.61 -2.48 9.96
CA GLU A 42 -2.00 -3.88 9.69
C GLU A 42 -1.56 -4.34 8.31
N HIS A 43 -1.67 -3.48 7.31
CA HIS A 43 -1.14 -3.75 5.99
C HIS A 43 0.38 -3.93 6.04
N ALA A 44 1.12 -3.09 6.78
CA ALA A 44 2.56 -3.20 6.87
C ALA A 44 3.01 -4.53 7.48
N LYS A 45 2.35 -5.00 8.54
CA LYS A 45 2.61 -6.33 9.14
C LYS A 45 2.44 -7.45 8.13
N LEU A 46 1.24 -7.55 7.55
CA LEU A 46 0.91 -8.61 6.62
C LEU A 46 1.74 -8.56 5.34
N ALA A 47 2.12 -7.37 4.88
CA ALA A 47 2.92 -7.19 3.69
C ALA A 47 4.42 -7.47 3.90
N VAL A 48 4.94 -7.35 5.13
CA VAL A 48 6.31 -7.80 5.46
C VAL A 48 6.35 -9.33 5.49
N GLU A 49 5.33 -9.96 6.08
CA GLU A 49 5.23 -11.43 6.15
C GLU A 49 4.96 -12.07 4.77
N ASN A 50 4.14 -11.43 3.93
CA ASN A 50 3.67 -11.97 2.65
C ASN A 50 4.01 -11.05 1.48
N PHE A 51 5.28 -10.62 1.40
CA PHE A 51 5.73 -9.59 0.46
C PHE A 51 5.41 -9.91 -1.01
N ASP A 52 5.62 -11.16 -1.44
CA ASP A 52 5.35 -11.60 -2.82
C ASP A 52 3.86 -11.51 -3.18
N VAL A 53 2.98 -11.85 -2.24
CA VAL A 53 1.51 -11.77 -2.38
C VAL A 53 1.06 -10.33 -2.40
N ALA A 54 1.59 -9.51 -1.47
CA ALA A 54 1.27 -8.10 -1.38
C ALA A 54 1.65 -7.33 -2.65
N ARG A 55 2.70 -7.76 -3.35
CA ARG A 55 3.17 -7.18 -4.61
C ARG A 55 2.23 -7.44 -5.78
N GLN A 56 1.63 -8.64 -5.83
CA GLN A 56 0.76 -9.06 -6.93
C GLN A 56 -0.61 -8.38 -6.89
N ILE A 57 -1.02 -7.88 -5.73
CA ILE A 57 -2.33 -7.25 -5.55
C ILE A 57 -2.26 -5.77 -5.96
N PRO A 58 -3.01 -5.34 -6.99
CA PRO A 58 -3.08 -3.93 -7.36
C PRO A 58 -3.74 -3.13 -6.22
N ALA A 59 -3.18 -1.95 -5.92
CA ALA A 59 -3.84 -1.01 -5.02
C ALA A 59 -4.95 -0.27 -5.77
N PRO A 60 -6.11 -0.01 -5.14
CA PRO A 60 -7.15 0.81 -5.75
C PRO A 60 -6.62 2.23 -5.97
N SER A 61 -6.79 2.75 -7.19
CA SER A 61 -6.42 4.12 -7.53
C SER A 61 -7.66 5.00 -7.41
N PHE A 62 -7.64 5.93 -6.46
CA PHE A 62 -8.66 6.96 -6.34
C PHE A 62 -8.10 8.29 -6.82
N LYS A 63 -8.61 8.81 -7.93
CA LYS A 63 -8.25 10.12 -8.46
C LYS A 63 -9.30 11.13 -8.01
N ALA A 64 -8.97 11.93 -7.00
CA ALA A 64 -9.76 13.08 -6.58
C ALA A 64 -9.10 14.38 -7.07
N PRO A 65 -9.87 15.37 -7.52
CA PRO A 65 -9.34 16.70 -7.82
C PRO A 65 -8.67 17.30 -6.58
N LEU A 66 -7.50 17.93 -6.75
CA LEU A 66 -6.69 18.51 -5.66
C LEU A 66 -7.47 19.50 -4.79
N PHE A 67 -8.33 20.32 -5.40
CA PHE A 67 -9.15 21.33 -4.73
C PHE A 67 -10.55 20.85 -4.32
N SER A 68 -10.88 19.57 -4.53
CA SER A 68 -12.14 19.03 -4.04
C SER A 68 -12.12 18.80 -2.53
N LYS A 69 -13.29 18.75 -1.88
CA LYS A 69 -13.40 18.40 -0.44
C LYS A 69 -12.70 17.07 -0.12
N ALA A 70 -12.78 16.10 -1.03
CA ALA A 70 -12.07 14.81 -0.91
C ALA A 70 -10.54 14.98 -1.05
N GLY A 71 -10.08 15.79 -2.01
CA GLY A 71 -8.66 16.12 -2.19
C GLY A 71 -8.04 16.79 -0.96
N LEU A 72 -8.71 17.80 -0.39
CA LEU A 72 -8.27 18.47 0.83
C LEU A 72 -8.22 17.52 2.04
N ARG A 73 -9.19 16.62 2.18
CA ARG A 73 -9.21 15.60 3.24
C ARG A 73 -8.05 14.61 3.10
N MET A 74 -7.79 14.13 1.88
CA MET A 74 -6.64 13.27 1.60
C MET A 74 -5.32 13.98 1.89
N ALA A 75 -5.18 15.23 1.47
CA ALA A 75 -3.99 16.05 1.74
C ALA A 75 -3.76 16.22 3.25
N LYS A 76 -4.82 16.47 4.03
CA LYS A 76 -4.73 16.54 5.49
C LYS A 76 -4.26 15.22 6.11
N VAL A 77 -4.81 14.09 5.68
CA VAL A 77 -4.38 12.76 6.17
C VAL A 77 -2.91 12.49 5.82
N TRP A 78 -2.49 12.84 4.60
CA TRP A 78 -1.10 12.68 4.17
C TRP A 78 -0.14 13.59 4.93
N PHE A 79 -0.54 14.83 5.20
CA PHE A 79 0.21 15.76 6.03
C PHE A 79 0.41 15.19 7.43
N LEU A 80 -0.66 14.75 8.10
CA LEU A 80 -0.58 14.10 9.42
C LEU A 80 0.31 12.84 9.40
N ASN A 81 0.22 12.04 8.34
CA ASN A 81 1.03 10.84 8.19
C ASN A 81 2.52 11.15 7.96
N LYS A 82 2.86 12.30 7.38
CA LYS A 82 4.25 12.73 7.15
C LYS A 82 4.97 13.00 8.47
N PHE A 83 4.30 13.61 9.44
CA PHE A 83 4.84 13.92 10.77
C PHE A 83 4.76 12.75 11.75
N ARG A 84 4.16 11.62 11.35
CA ARG A 84 4.03 10.44 12.20
C ARG A 84 5.35 9.66 12.27
N ILE A 85 5.76 9.28 13.47
CA ILE A 85 6.82 8.29 13.67
C ILE A 85 6.35 6.95 13.08
N LYS A 86 7.13 6.44 12.11
CA LYS A 86 6.83 5.18 11.39
C LYS A 86 7.27 3.98 12.22
N THR A 87 6.47 2.92 12.16
CA THR A 87 6.81 1.63 12.80
C THR A 87 8.00 0.96 12.10
N PRO A 88 8.74 0.06 12.77
CA PRO A 88 9.83 -0.68 12.14
C PRO A 88 9.36 -1.46 10.89
N GLU A 89 8.18 -2.07 10.95
CA GLU A 89 7.56 -2.80 9.83
C GLU A 89 7.32 -1.90 8.61
N GLU A 90 6.87 -0.66 8.82
CA GLU A 90 6.68 0.31 7.73
C GLU A 90 8.02 0.75 7.11
N LYS A 91 9.08 0.82 7.91
CA LYS A 91 10.43 1.12 7.42
C LYS A 91 10.97 -0.06 6.60
N LEU A 92 10.80 -1.29 7.07
CA LEU A 92 11.19 -2.52 6.37
C LEU A 92 10.46 -2.65 5.04
N LEU A 93 9.14 -2.47 5.02
CA LEU A 93 8.35 -2.51 3.79
C LEU A 93 8.84 -1.47 2.76
N LYS A 94 9.19 -0.25 3.21
CA LYS A 94 9.75 0.79 2.35
C LYS A 94 11.13 0.41 1.80
N GLN A 95 11.97 -0.24 2.59
CA GLN A 95 13.29 -0.71 2.15
C GLN A 95 13.17 -1.85 1.13
N MET A 96 12.35 -2.86 1.41
CA MET A 96 12.06 -3.97 0.48
C MET A 96 11.52 -3.44 -0.85
N GLY A 97 10.54 -2.52 -0.80
CA GLY A 97 10.02 -1.86 -2.00
C GLY A 97 11.06 -1.04 -2.78
N LYS A 98 12.02 -0.41 -2.10
CA LYS A 98 13.15 0.29 -2.77
C LYS A 98 14.08 -0.71 -3.46
N GLN A 99 14.49 -1.77 -2.76
CA GLN A 99 15.38 -2.80 -3.30
C GLN A 99 14.76 -3.46 -4.53
N GLU A 100 13.46 -3.75 -4.52
CA GLU A 100 12.78 -4.29 -5.70
C GLU A 100 12.76 -3.34 -6.89
N ARG A 101 12.50 -2.04 -6.66
CA ARG A 101 12.53 -1.05 -7.75
C ARG A 101 13.91 -0.97 -8.37
N LEU A 102 14.96 -0.99 -7.56
CA LEU A 102 16.34 -1.03 -8.02
C LEU A 102 16.63 -2.32 -8.81
N LYS A 103 16.19 -3.49 -8.32
CA LYS A 103 16.31 -4.77 -9.07
C LYS A 103 15.59 -4.71 -10.42
N ARG A 104 14.40 -4.11 -10.50
CA ARG A 104 13.66 -3.93 -11.76
C ARG A 104 14.37 -2.98 -12.71
N GLN A 105 14.93 -1.88 -12.20
CA GLN A 105 15.72 -0.95 -13.00
C GLN A 105 16.99 -1.62 -13.51
N ALA A 106 17.75 -2.31 -12.65
CA ALA A 106 18.94 -3.06 -13.05
C ALA A 106 18.63 -4.10 -14.13
N LYS A 107 17.54 -4.87 -13.99
CA LYS A 107 17.09 -5.81 -15.05
C LYS A 107 16.83 -5.09 -16.38
N LYS A 108 16.19 -3.92 -16.37
CA LYS A 108 15.98 -3.14 -17.60
C LYS A 108 17.29 -2.75 -18.28
N TYR A 109 18.36 -2.51 -17.52
CA TYR A 109 19.68 -2.14 -18.08
C TYR A 109 20.55 -3.33 -18.47
N ILE A 110 20.33 -4.52 -17.90
CA ILE A 110 21.08 -5.75 -18.24
C ILE A 110 20.49 -6.46 -19.48
N THR A 111 19.25 -6.16 -19.85
CA THR A 111 18.56 -6.80 -21.00
C THR A 111 18.73 -6.03 -22.31
N TYR A 112 19.72 -5.13 -22.39
CA TYR A 112 20.14 -4.46 -23.63
C TYR A 112 21.55 -4.89 -24.01
#